data_AF-A0A1C6N1R8-F1
#
_entry.id   AF-A0A1C6N1R8-F1
#
_cell.length_a   1.000
_cell.length_b   1.000
_cell.length_c   1.000
_cell.angle_alpha   90.00
_cell.angle_beta   90.00
_cell.angle_gamma   90.00
#
_symmetry.space_group_name_H-M   'P 1'
#
loop_
_entity.id
_entity.type
_entity.pdbx_description
1 polymer ?
#
loop_
_entity_poly.entity_id
_entity_poly.type
_entity_poly.pdbx_seq_one_letter_code
_entity_poly.pdbx_strand_id
1 'polypeptide(L)'
;MANSYAEIRKKIAALQKEADSALAREVAGVVERIQVAIAHYGLTPEQLFGKTARNRNKERVAKVQVQKKQGSIAYGDGQGNTWGGWGKRPTWLREALAAGKNLEDFQLTAPATKPATRKKAQKRRPSSVLYSDGAGRSWTGRGPQPRWLKEAIAQGKTLEEMRS
;
A
#
# COMPACT_ATOMS: atom_id res chain seq x y z
N MET A 1 -28.29 -25.99 -49.42
CA MET A 1 -27.05 -25.19 -49.30
C MET A 1 -26.49 -25.37 -47.90
N ALA A 2 -25.17 -25.52 -47.74
CA ALA A 2 -24.53 -25.50 -46.43
C ALA A 2 -24.26 -24.04 -46.02
N ASN A 3 -24.45 -23.70 -44.74
CA ASN A 3 -24.18 -22.36 -44.24
C ASN A 3 -22.71 -22.02 -44.40
N SER A 4 -22.40 -20.82 -44.89
CA SER A 4 -21.02 -20.35 -44.96
C SER A 4 -20.44 -20.12 -43.56
N TYR A 5 -19.12 -20.22 -43.45
CA TYR A 5 -18.42 -19.96 -42.18
C TYR A 5 -18.74 -18.58 -41.59
N ALA A 6 -18.90 -17.56 -42.43
CA ALA A 6 -19.27 -16.21 -42.00
C ALA A 6 -20.68 -16.16 -41.40
N GLU A 7 -21.63 -16.88 -41.97
CA GLU A 7 -23.00 -16.99 -41.45
C GLU A 7 -23.04 -17.75 -40.11
N ILE A 8 -22.26 -18.84 -39.99
CA ILE A 8 -22.13 -19.59 -38.73
C ILE A 8 -21.58 -18.67 -37.63
N ARG A 9 -20.54 -17.89 -37.91
CA ARG A 9 -19.99 -16.92 -36.94
C ARG A 9 -20.98 -15.84 -36.53
N LYS A 10 -21.74 -15.27 -37.47
CA LYS A 10 -22.80 -14.31 -37.15
C LYS A 10 -23.86 -14.92 -36.24
N LYS A 11 -24.27 -16.16 -36.50
CA LYS A 11 -25.24 -16.88 -35.68
C LYS A 11 -24.73 -17.16 -34.28
N ILE A 12 -23.45 -17.53 -34.13
CA ILE A 12 -22.80 -17.71 -32.82
C ILE A 12 -22.85 -16.40 -32.03
N ALA A 13 -22.45 -15.28 -32.63
CA ALA A 13 -22.45 -13.99 -31.96
C ALA A 13 -23.86 -13.55 -31.52
N ALA A 14 -24.87 -13.80 -32.35
CA ALA A 14 -26.25 -13.52 -32.00
C ALA A 14 -26.74 -14.38 -30.82
N LEU A 15 -26.47 -15.68 -30.85
CA LEU A 15 -26.84 -16.60 -29.77
C LEU A 15 -26.11 -16.30 -28.46
N GLN A 16 -24.84 -15.89 -28.51
CA GLN A 16 -24.11 -15.44 -27.33
C GLN A 16 -24.77 -14.22 -26.68
N LYS A 17 -25.11 -13.20 -27.49
CA LYS A 17 -25.80 -12.01 -27.00
C LYS A 17 -27.16 -12.34 -26.37
N GLU A 18 -27.89 -13.28 -26.95
CA GLU A 18 -29.17 -13.75 -26.41
C GLU A 18 -28.97 -14.47 -25.07
N ALA A 19 -27.97 -15.34 -24.97
CA ALA A 19 -27.60 -16.02 -23.73
C ALA A 19 -27.21 -15.03 -22.61
N ASP A 20 -26.40 -14.02 -22.92
CA ASP A 20 -26.02 -12.98 -21.96
C ASP A 20 -27.25 -12.19 -21.47
N SER A 21 -28.18 -11.90 -22.38
CA SER A 21 -29.43 -11.20 -22.06
C SER A 21 -30.35 -12.05 -21.17
N ALA A 22 -30.39 -13.36 -21.39
CA ALA A 22 -31.13 -14.29 -20.54
C ALA A 22 -30.52 -14.37 -19.14
N LEU A 23 -29.20 -14.52 -19.04
CA LEU A 23 -28.47 -14.55 -17.77
C LEU A 23 -28.69 -13.26 -16.97
N ALA A 24 -28.65 -12.10 -17.62
CA ALA A 24 -28.88 -10.81 -16.94
C ALA A 24 -30.28 -10.74 -16.29
N ARG A 25 -31.31 -11.28 -16.96
CA ARG A 25 -32.69 -11.34 -16.42
C ARG A 25 -32.79 -12.29 -15.24
N GLU A 26 -32.18 -13.46 -15.34
CA GLU A 26 -32.15 -14.44 -14.25
C GLU A 26 -31.42 -13.88 -13.03
N VAL A 27 -30.25 -13.28 -13.23
CA VAL A 27 -29.46 -12.65 -12.18
C VAL A 27 -30.22 -11.50 -11.53
N ALA A 28 -30.91 -10.65 -12.29
CA ALA A 28 -31.73 -9.57 -11.74
C ALA A 28 -32.80 -10.11 -10.76
N GLY A 29 -33.53 -11.16 -11.16
CA GLY A 29 -34.54 -11.78 -10.29
C GLY A 29 -33.95 -12.52 -9.08
N VAL A 30 -32.74 -13.07 -9.19
CA VAL A 30 -32.00 -13.63 -8.03
C VAL A 30 -31.58 -12.51 -7.08
N VAL A 31 -31.04 -11.41 -7.59
CA VAL A 31 -30.60 -10.26 -6.79
C VAL A 31 -31.76 -9.66 -6.02
N GLU A 32 -32.92 -9.48 -6.64
CA GLU A 32 -34.13 -8.98 -5.96
C GLU A 32 -34.53 -9.90 -4.78
N ARG A 33 -34.57 -11.21 -4.99
CA ARG A 33 -34.87 -12.19 -3.92
C ARG A 33 -33.85 -12.13 -2.79
N ILE A 34 -32.56 -11.98 -3.12
CA ILE A 34 -31.50 -11.83 -2.11
C ILE A 34 -31.67 -10.52 -1.35
N GLN A 35 -31.99 -9.40 -2.02
CA GLN A 35 -32.22 -8.11 -1.36
C GLN A 35 -33.40 -8.17 -0.38
N VAL A 36 -34.51 -8.79 -0.78
CA VAL A 36 -35.65 -9.02 0.12
C VAL A 36 -35.23 -9.85 1.34
N ALA A 37 -34.46 -10.93 1.13
CA ALA A 37 -33.97 -11.76 2.23
C ALA A 37 -33.01 -10.98 3.16
N ILE A 38 -32.12 -10.14 2.60
CA ILE A 38 -31.23 -9.27 3.37
C ILE A 38 -32.04 -8.31 4.24
N ALA A 39 -33.05 -7.66 3.67
CA ALA A 39 -33.89 -6.69 4.39
C ALA A 39 -34.75 -7.36 5.47
N HIS A 40 -35.35 -8.52 5.17
CA HIS A 40 -36.23 -9.23 6.09
C HIS A 40 -35.48 -9.81 7.30
N TYR A 41 -34.30 -10.40 7.08
CA TYR A 41 -33.54 -11.08 8.13
C TYR A 41 -32.37 -10.26 8.69
N GLY A 42 -32.15 -9.04 8.19
CA GLY A 42 -31.04 -8.19 8.62
C GLY A 42 -29.66 -8.81 8.33
N LEU A 43 -29.52 -9.52 7.20
CA LEU A 43 -28.29 -10.24 6.87
C LEU A 43 -27.15 -9.26 6.66
N THR A 44 -26.04 -9.45 7.39
CA THR A 44 -24.86 -8.60 7.22
C THR A 44 -23.91 -9.18 6.18
N PRO A 45 -23.09 -8.34 5.51
CA PRO A 45 -22.06 -8.82 4.60
C PRO A 45 -21.12 -9.86 5.22
N GLU A 46 -20.83 -9.76 6.52
CA GLU A 46 -20.00 -10.74 7.24
C GLU A 46 -20.63 -12.12 7.33
N GLN A 47 -21.97 -12.21 7.33
CA GLN A 47 -22.70 -13.49 7.33
C GLN A 47 -22.78 -14.08 5.91
N LEU A 48 -22.89 -13.24 4.87
CA LEU A 48 -23.00 -13.66 3.48
C LEU A 48 -21.64 -14.07 2.88
N PHE A 49 -20.60 -13.30 3.16
CA PHE A 49 -19.27 -13.44 2.55
C PHE A 49 -18.21 -13.95 3.53
N GLY A 50 -18.61 -14.21 4.78
CA GLY A 50 -17.69 -14.53 5.87
C GLY A 50 -16.91 -13.30 6.35
N LYS A 51 -16.23 -13.46 7.49
CA LYS A 51 -15.18 -12.53 7.90
C LYS A 51 -13.99 -12.72 6.98
N THR A 52 -13.99 -12.04 5.83
CA THR A 52 -12.75 -11.86 5.08
C THR A 52 -11.74 -11.32 6.07
N ALA A 53 -10.58 -11.98 6.19
CA ALA A 53 -9.53 -11.51 7.08
C ALA A 53 -9.15 -10.13 6.56
N ARG A 54 -9.73 -9.08 7.16
CA ARG A 54 -9.43 -7.68 6.86
C ARG A 54 -7.92 -7.64 6.91
N ASN A 55 -7.29 -7.40 5.75
CA ASN A 55 -5.85 -7.50 5.62
C ASN A 55 -5.28 -6.58 6.70
N ARG A 56 -4.79 -7.15 7.83
CA ARG A 56 -4.36 -6.39 9.01
C ARG A 56 -3.22 -5.43 8.68
N ASN A 57 -2.67 -5.56 7.48
CA ASN A 57 -1.75 -4.64 6.87
C ASN A 57 -2.40 -3.28 6.51
N LYS A 58 -3.65 -3.25 6.03
CA LYS A 58 -4.35 -2.00 5.67
C LYS A 58 -4.76 -1.17 6.88
N GLU A 59 -5.03 -1.81 8.02
CA GLU A 59 -5.31 -1.13 9.30
C GLU A 59 -4.04 -0.59 9.98
N ARG A 60 -2.89 -1.25 9.77
CA ARG A 60 -1.58 -0.69 10.11
C ARG A 60 -1.19 0.49 9.21
N VAL A 61 -1.66 0.54 7.97
CA VAL A 61 -1.50 1.72 7.09
C VAL A 61 -2.50 2.83 7.41
N ALA A 62 -3.73 2.51 7.84
CA ALA A 62 -4.75 3.52 8.17
C ALA A 62 -4.47 4.28 9.47
N LYS A 63 -3.77 3.68 10.45
CA LYS A 63 -3.26 4.39 11.64
C LYS A 63 -1.94 5.13 11.42
N VAL A 64 -1.37 5.01 10.23
CA VAL A 64 -0.40 5.97 9.71
C VAL A 64 -1.14 6.83 8.69
N GLN A 65 -2.11 7.61 9.18
CA GLN A 65 -2.28 8.94 8.63
C GLN A 65 -0.95 9.67 8.88
N VAL A 66 0.04 9.42 8.04
CA VAL A 66 0.91 10.50 7.63
C VAL A 66 -0.08 11.48 7.01
N GLN A 67 -0.53 12.44 7.82
CA GLN A 67 -0.91 13.75 7.31
C GLN A 67 0.11 14.00 6.23
N LYS A 68 -0.31 13.96 4.97
CA LYS A 68 0.52 14.38 3.86
C LYS A 68 0.85 15.80 4.26
N LYS A 69 2.01 15.97 4.91
CA LYS A 69 2.48 17.26 5.38
C LYS A 69 2.59 17.97 4.06
N GLN A 70 1.61 18.82 3.78
CA GLN A 70 1.60 19.67 2.60
C GLN A 70 3.01 20.24 2.62
N GLY A 71 3.86 19.81 1.68
CA GLY A 71 5.28 20.19 1.70
C GLY A 71 5.25 21.69 1.85
N SER A 72 5.84 22.19 2.95
CA SER A 72 5.72 23.57 3.38
C SER A 72 5.80 24.46 2.14
N ILE A 73 4.71 25.15 1.81
CA ILE A 73 4.70 26.06 0.67
C ILE A 73 5.69 27.15 1.06
N ALA A 74 6.93 26.99 0.60
CA ALA A 74 8.05 27.76 1.09
C ALA A 74 8.05 29.14 0.43
N TYR A 75 7.67 29.22 -0.84
CA TYR A 75 7.69 30.45 -1.63
C TYR A 75 6.43 30.61 -2.51
N GLY A 76 5.97 31.83 -2.75
CA GLY A 76 4.91 32.18 -3.71
C GLY A 76 4.85 33.68 -4.00
N ASP A 77 4.24 34.05 -5.13
CA ASP A 77 4.23 35.42 -5.69
C ASP A 77 2.91 36.18 -5.53
N GLY A 78 1.95 35.63 -4.79
CA GLY A 78 0.62 36.22 -4.60
C GLY A 78 -0.30 36.14 -5.84
N GLN A 79 0.22 35.70 -6.98
CA GLN A 79 -0.54 35.50 -8.24
C GLN A 79 -0.99 34.06 -8.42
N GLY A 80 -0.89 33.25 -7.35
CA GLY A 80 -1.23 31.83 -7.35
C GLY A 80 -0.05 30.91 -7.69
N ASN A 81 1.13 31.45 -8.04
CA ASN A 81 2.31 30.62 -8.26
C ASN A 81 2.98 30.31 -6.93
N THR A 82 3.28 29.03 -6.70
CA THR A 82 3.93 28.56 -5.48
C THR A 82 5.05 27.58 -5.77
N TRP A 83 6.08 27.58 -4.93
CA TRP A 83 7.23 26.69 -5.03
C TRP A 83 7.62 26.17 -3.65
N GLY A 84 7.67 24.85 -3.52
CA GLY A 84 7.95 24.16 -2.25
C GLY A 84 9.43 24.14 -1.82
N GLY A 85 10.30 24.92 -2.47
CA GLY A 85 11.73 25.00 -2.11
C GLY A 85 12.59 23.79 -2.51
N TRP A 86 12.00 22.77 -3.13
CA TRP A 86 12.69 21.57 -3.63
C TRP A 86 12.67 21.52 -5.16
N GLY A 87 13.80 21.12 -5.76
CA GLY A 87 13.98 21.00 -7.22
C GLY A 87 14.38 22.29 -7.93
N LYS A 88 14.26 22.32 -9.27
CA LYS A 88 14.58 23.50 -10.08
C LYS A 88 13.62 24.64 -9.77
N ARG A 89 14.15 25.87 -9.61
CA ARG A 89 13.32 27.06 -9.41
C ARG A 89 12.43 27.32 -10.64
N PRO A 90 11.14 27.66 -10.44
CA PRO A 90 10.25 28.02 -11.54
C PRO A 90 10.66 29.35 -12.20
N THR A 91 10.11 29.63 -13.38
CA THR A 91 10.47 30.79 -14.21
C THR A 91 10.19 32.12 -13.50
N TRP A 92 8.99 32.28 -12.95
CA TRP A 92 8.58 33.50 -12.22
C TRP A 92 9.55 33.87 -11.09
N LEU A 93 10.06 32.87 -10.35
CA LEU A 93 10.99 33.11 -9.24
C LEU A 93 12.39 33.48 -9.74
N ARG A 94 12.81 32.95 -10.88
CA ARG A 94 14.10 33.32 -11.51
C ARG A 94 14.05 34.72 -12.08
N GLU A 95 12.95 35.09 -12.72
CA GLU A 95 12.74 36.44 -13.26
C GLU A 95 12.65 37.48 -12.14
N ALA A 96 11.97 37.16 -11.04
CA ALA A 96 11.93 38.02 -9.87
C ALA A 96 13.33 38.27 -9.26
N LEU A 97 14.15 37.23 -9.16
CA LEU A 97 15.54 37.36 -8.69
C LEU A 97 16.41 38.16 -9.68
N ALA A 98 16.21 37.97 -10.99
CA ALA A 98 16.90 38.75 -12.01
C ALA A 98 16.47 40.23 -12.02
N ALA A 99 15.23 40.52 -11.63
CA ALA A 99 14.70 41.87 -11.43
C ALA A 99 15.17 42.51 -10.11
N GLY A 100 16.06 41.87 -9.36
CA GLY A 100 16.65 42.41 -8.13
C GLY A 100 15.81 42.22 -6.85
N LYS A 101 14.74 41.42 -6.90
CA LYS A 101 13.95 41.06 -5.71
C LYS A 101 14.64 39.94 -4.94
N ASN A 102 14.45 39.88 -3.62
CA ASN A 102 15.08 38.86 -2.80
C ASN A 102 14.19 37.62 -2.70
N LEU A 103 14.79 36.46 -2.45
CA LEU A 103 14.08 35.18 -2.35
C LEU A 103 13.15 35.15 -1.12
N GLU A 104 13.50 35.93 -0.11
CA GLU A 104 12.83 36.14 1.17
C GLU A 104 11.48 36.83 1.00
N ASP A 105 11.35 37.75 0.04
CA ASP A 105 10.09 38.48 -0.24
C ASP A 105 8.98 37.54 -0.73
N PHE A 106 9.36 36.39 -1.28
CA PHE A 106 8.43 35.38 -1.77
C PHE A 106 8.12 34.32 -0.71
N GLN A 107 8.69 34.36 0.50
CA GLN A 107 8.47 33.31 1.50
C GLN A 107 7.05 33.39 2.08
N LEU A 108 6.25 32.34 1.86
CA LEU A 108 4.89 32.24 2.40
C LEU A 108 4.85 31.71 3.85
N THR A 109 5.97 31.25 4.37
CA THR A 109 6.14 30.83 5.77
C THR A 109 7.08 31.79 6.48
N ALA A 110 6.69 32.24 7.69
CA ALA A 110 7.48 33.12 8.56
C ALA A 110 8.94 32.61 8.75
N PRO A 111 9.91 33.52 8.99
CA PRO A 111 11.34 33.20 8.95
C PRO A 111 11.67 32.06 9.91
N ALA A 112 12.25 31.00 9.35
CA ALA A 112 12.65 29.81 10.07
C ALA A 112 13.72 30.16 11.13
N THR A 113 13.37 30.03 12.41
CA THR A 113 14.36 29.69 13.44
C THR A 113 15.11 28.43 12.96
N LYS A 114 16.43 28.55 12.87
CA LYS A 114 17.39 27.52 12.42
C LYS A 114 16.93 26.11 12.81
N PRO A 115 16.75 25.17 11.85
CA PRO A 115 16.39 23.82 12.21
C PRO A 115 17.57 23.19 12.96
N ALA A 116 17.32 22.78 14.21
CA ALA A 116 18.24 21.95 14.95
C ALA A 116 18.66 20.75 14.08
N THR A 117 19.97 20.52 14.00
CA THR A 117 20.56 19.40 13.27
C THR A 117 19.88 18.10 13.67
N ARG A 118 19.09 17.54 12.75
CA ARG A 118 18.44 16.23 12.94
C ARG A 118 19.55 15.20 13.09
N LYS A 119 19.79 14.74 14.33
CA LYS A 119 20.73 13.64 14.61
C LYS A 119 20.44 12.48 13.65
N LYS A 120 21.43 12.13 12.84
CA LYS A 120 21.40 10.96 11.95
C LYS A 120 21.07 9.74 12.82
N ALA A 121 20.06 8.98 12.44
CA ALA A 121 19.71 7.73 13.14
C ALA A 121 20.96 6.83 13.16
N GLN A 122 21.43 6.49 14.36
CA GLN A 122 22.58 5.62 14.55
C GLN A 122 22.32 4.27 13.87
N LYS A 123 23.30 3.80 13.09
CA LYS A 123 23.31 2.46 12.49
C LYS A 123 23.00 1.45 13.60
N ARG A 124 21.91 0.68 13.45
CA ARG A 124 21.49 -0.31 14.43
C ARG A 124 22.65 -1.28 14.67
N ARG A 125 22.95 -1.55 15.94
CA ARG A 125 23.99 -2.53 16.34
C ARG A 125 23.69 -3.87 15.63
N PRO A 126 24.70 -4.57 15.10
CA PRO A 126 24.49 -5.89 14.51
C PRO A 126 23.82 -6.79 15.56
N SER A 127 22.83 -7.58 15.13
CA SER A 127 22.12 -8.50 16.00
C SER A 127 23.11 -9.47 16.63
N SER A 128 23.12 -9.57 17.95
CA SER A 128 23.90 -10.59 18.65
C SER A 128 23.46 -11.96 18.16
N VAL A 129 24.37 -12.72 17.56
CA VAL A 129 24.17 -14.14 17.28
C VAL A 129 24.05 -14.83 18.62
N LEU A 130 22.89 -15.42 18.90
CA LEU A 130 22.66 -16.11 20.18
C LEU A 130 22.83 -17.62 20.01
N TYR A 131 22.60 -18.19 18.83
CA TYR A 131 22.67 -19.62 18.59
C TYR A 131 23.40 -19.95 17.29
N SER A 132 24.26 -20.96 17.27
CA SER A 132 24.90 -21.49 16.06
C SER A 132 25.13 -23.01 16.14
N ASP A 133 25.27 -23.66 14.99
CA ASP A 133 25.47 -25.12 14.90
C ASP A 133 26.89 -25.54 14.48
N GLY A 134 27.86 -24.61 14.46
CA GLY A 134 29.23 -24.86 14.00
C GLY A 134 29.38 -25.12 12.49
N ALA A 135 28.28 -25.40 11.78
CA ALA A 135 28.22 -25.58 10.32
C ALA A 135 27.96 -24.26 9.57
N GLY A 136 28.25 -23.13 10.22
CA GLY A 136 28.06 -21.78 9.70
C GLY A 136 26.62 -21.27 9.76
N ARG A 137 25.67 -22.02 10.32
CA ARG A 137 24.29 -21.56 10.47
C ARG A 137 24.13 -20.93 11.85
N SER A 138 23.51 -19.77 11.89
CA SER A 138 23.30 -19.03 13.13
C SER A 138 21.93 -18.35 13.19
N TRP A 139 21.44 -18.16 14.41
CA TRP A 139 20.15 -17.57 14.69
C TRP A 139 20.24 -16.62 15.88
N THR A 140 19.60 -15.46 15.76
CA THR A 140 19.73 -14.34 16.69
C THR A 140 18.66 -14.35 17.80
N GLY A 141 17.87 -15.43 17.90
CA GLY A 141 16.74 -15.54 18.84
C GLY A 141 15.55 -14.63 18.48
N ARG A 142 15.56 -14.02 17.28
CA ARG A 142 14.50 -13.14 16.79
C ARG A 142 13.79 -13.76 15.59
N GLY A 143 12.47 -13.74 15.60
CA GLY A 143 11.63 -14.27 14.53
C GLY A 143 11.38 -15.79 14.65
N PRO A 144 10.85 -16.42 13.60
CA PRO A 144 10.56 -17.86 13.61
C PRO A 144 11.84 -18.69 13.74
N GLN A 145 11.80 -19.73 14.57
CA GLN A 145 12.92 -20.65 14.75
C GLN A 145 13.23 -21.39 13.44
N PRO A 146 14.50 -21.40 12.99
CA PRO A 146 14.89 -22.02 11.74
C PRO A 146 14.84 -23.56 11.83
N ARG A 147 14.74 -24.23 10.68
CA ARG A 147 14.59 -25.70 10.59
C ARG A 147 15.74 -26.46 11.26
N TRP A 148 16.99 -26.05 11.01
CA TRP A 148 18.16 -26.70 11.61
C TRP A 148 18.12 -26.69 13.15
N LEU A 149 17.62 -25.62 13.76
CA LEU A 149 17.52 -25.52 15.22
C LEU A 149 16.37 -26.39 15.76
N LYS A 150 15.30 -26.58 14.98
CA LYS A 150 14.21 -27.51 15.35
C LYS A 150 14.63 -28.97 15.22
N GLU A 151 15.36 -29.29 14.17
CA GLU A 151 15.92 -30.63 13.94
C GLU A 151 16.94 -31.00 15.00
N ALA A 152 17.81 -30.07 15.40
CA ALA A 152 18.75 -30.30 16.48
C ALA A 152 18.04 -30.56 17.82
N ILE A 153 16.96 -29.82 18.13
CA ILE A 153 16.12 -30.10 19.31
C ILE A 153 15.42 -31.46 19.20
N ALA A 154 14.92 -31.82 18.01
CA ALA A 154 14.30 -33.13 17.78
C ALA A 154 15.31 -34.29 17.88
N GLN A 155 16.59 -34.04 17.57
CA GLN A 155 17.70 -34.97 17.74
C GLN A 155 18.19 -35.05 19.19
N GLY A 156 17.54 -34.35 20.13
CA GLY A 156 17.87 -34.38 21.55
C GLY A 156 18.94 -33.38 22.00
N LYS A 157 19.41 -32.50 21.10
CA LYS A 157 20.32 -31.42 21.49
C LYS A 157 19.56 -30.28 22.15
N THR A 158 20.08 -29.80 23.27
CA THR A 158 19.43 -28.71 24.00
C THR A 158 19.75 -27.35 23.36
N LEU A 159 18.80 -26.41 23.46
CA LEU A 159 18.96 -25.06 22.91
C LEU A 159 20.14 -24.30 23.56
N GLU A 160 20.50 -24.63 24.81
CA GLU A 160 21.63 -24.02 25.51
C GLU A 160 22.98 -24.46 24.95
N GLU A 161 23.09 -25.71 24.48
CA GLU A 161 24.34 -26.26 23.92
C GLU A 161 24.69 -25.63 22.56
N MET A 162 23.68 -25.11 21.85
CA MET A 162 23.85 -24.41 20.58
C MET A 162 23.93 -22.90 20.74
N ARG A 163 24.07 -22.38 21.96
CA ARG A 163 24.21 -20.94 22.21
C ARG A 163 25.65 -20.50 21.91
N SER A 164 25.80 -19.47 21.07
CA SER A 164 27.10 -18.81 20.82
C SER A 164 27.40 -17.70 21.81
#